data_AF-A0A0V1NB43-F1
#
_entry.id   AF-A0A0V1NB43-F1
#
_cell.length_a   1.000
_cell.length_b   1.000
_cell.length_c   1.000
_cell.angle_alpha   90.00
_cell.angle_beta   90.00
_cell.angle_gamma   90.00
#
_symmetry.space_group_name_H-M   'P 1'
#
loop_
_entity.id
_entity.type
_entity.pdbx_description
1 polymer ?
#
loop_
_entity_poly.entity_id
_entity_poly.type
_entity_poly.pdbx_seq_one_letter_code
_entity_poly.pdbx_strand_id
1 'polypeptide(L)'
;MHQSILAHRQIAMNASIIRRKERTSPPGRAARYTSKIVEASDLRIVNTMASAAKVRSRKLAANKDRLNQLLAELEELCLESADVREIKEQISLTEKIYHESDALQGELVLDLDGEERQSAIEDRSKWRKLFRQRKSRACAIIEEAHGNRGMGIDSDDSCRPAVRAGNGRLPEMKLPQFSGKVLEFPTFWAQFEANIHNRSDLDAATKFTYLIC
;
A
#
# COMPACT_ATOMS: atom_id res chain seq x y z
N MET A 1 9.28 2.34 -16.29
CA MET A 1 9.51 3.20 -17.49
C MET A 1 10.41 2.55 -18.55
N HIS A 2 11.53 1.91 -18.21
CA HIS A 2 12.48 1.33 -19.18
C HIS A 2 11.90 0.26 -20.13
N GLN A 3 10.98 -0.57 -19.65
CA GLN A 3 10.30 -1.63 -20.43
C GLN A 3 9.40 -1.07 -21.56
N SER A 4 8.74 0.07 -21.34
CA SER A 4 7.86 0.71 -22.33
C SER A 4 8.65 1.32 -23.50
N ILE A 5 9.84 1.86 -23.22
CA ILE A 5 10.74 2.41 -24.25
C ILE A 5 11.28 1.30 -25.17
N LEU A 6 11.58 0.13 -24.61
CA LEU A 6 12.05 -1.02 -25.38
C LEU A 6 10.96 -1.56 -26.32
N ALA A 7 9.71 -1.64 -25.84
CA ALA A 7 8.55 -2.05 -26.64
C ALA A 7 8.30 -1.11 -27.82
N HIS A 8 8.32 0.21 -27.59
CA HIS A 8 8.14 1.21 -28.67
C HIS A 8 9.26 1.14 -29.73
N ARG A 9 10.52 0.92 -29.31
CA ARG A 9 11.65 0.74 -30.24
C ARG A 9 11.50 -0.52 -31.10
N GLN A 10 11.01 -1.62 -30.52
CA GLN A 10 10.79 -2.87 -31.25
C GLN A 10 9.66 -2.71 -32.28
N ILE A 11 8.58 -2.01 -31.93
CA ILE A 11 7.47 -1.69 -32.84
C ILE A 11 7.96 -0.84 -34.02
N ALA A 12 8.76 0.20 -33.75
CA ALA A 12 9.29 1.08 -34.79
C ALA A 12 10.26 0.36 -35.76
N MET A 13 11.07 -0.57 -35.24
CA MET A 13 11.97 -1.41 -36.04
C MET A 13 11.18 -2.36 -36.94
N ASN A 14 10.16 -3.03 -36.40
CA ASN A 14 9.29 -3.95 -37.13
C ASN A 14 8.52 -3.20 -38.24
N ALA A 15 7.97 -2.02 -37.95
CA ALA A 15 7.30 -1.18 -38.95
C ALA A 15 8.25 -0.74 -40.09
N SER A 16 9.53 -0.52 -39.80
CA SER A 16 10.52 -0.13 -40.79
C SER A 16 10.95 -1.28 -41.70
N ILE A 17 11.01 -2.51 -41.17
CA ILE A 17 11.25 -3.73 -41.94
C ILE A 17 10.06 -4.03 -42.88
N ILE A 18 8.83 -3.87 -42.39
CA ILE A 18 7.61 -4.05 -43.17
C ILE A 18 7.56 -3.05 -44.35
N ARG A 19 7.83 -1.76 -44.09
CA ARG A 19 7.87 -0.72 -45.13
C ARG A 19 8.94 -0.95 -46.20
N ARG A 20 10.07 -1.58 -45.85
CA ARG A 20 11.10 -2.00 -46.83
C ARG A 20 10.65 -3.20 -47.67
N LYS A 21 9.88 -4.13 -47.07
CA LYS A 21 9.37 -5.34 -47.72
C LYS A 21 8.25 -5.02 -48.74
N GLU A 22 7.34 -4.11 -48.41
CA GLU A 22 6.27 -3.65 -49.32
C GLU A 22 6.81 -2.99 -50.60
N ARG A 23 7.95 -2.30 -50.51
CA ARG A 23 8.56 -1.59 -51.65
C ARG A 23 9.15 -2.51 -52.73
N THR A 24 9.24 -3.83 -52.48
CA THR A 24 9.99 -4.77 -53.32
C THR A 24 9.20 -5.98 -53.84
N SER A 25 7.88 -6.08 -53.59
CA SER A 25 7.08 -7.26 -53.97
C SER A 25 5.83 -6.95 -54.82
N PRO A 26 5.43 -7.85 -55.75
CA PRO A 26 4.26 -7.64 -56.60
C PRO A 26 2.95 -7.57 -55.80
N PRO A 27 1.94 -6.79 -56.25
CA PRO A 27 0.87 -6.26 -55.38
C PRO A 27 -0.07 -7.31 -54.78
N GLY A 28 -0.16 -8.53 -55.33
CA GLY A 28 -1.25 -9.46 -54.99
C GLY A 28 -0.92 -10.60 -54.01
N ARG A 29 0.35 -10.95 -53.79
CA ARG A 29 0.73 -12.06 -52.88
C ARG A 29 1.36 -11.57 -51.58
N ALA A 30 2.20 -10.54 -51.66
CA ALA A 30 2.82 -9.96 -50.46
C ALA A 30 1.78 -9.33 -49.53
N ALA A 31 0.81 -8.58 -50.07
CA ALA A 31 -0.28 -7.98 -49.29
C ALA A 31 -1.17 -9.01 -48.57
N ARG A 32 -1.47 -10.14 -49.22
CA ARG A 32 -2.21 -11.24 -48.58
C ARG A 32 -1.39 -11.98 -47.53
N TYR A 33 -0.09 -12.11 -47.74
CA TYR A 33 0.82 -12.74 -46.78
C TYR A 33 1.04 -11.85 -45.54
N THR A 34 1.21 -10.54 -45.73
CA THR A 34 1.32 -9.58 -44.62
C THR A 34 0.03 -9.49 -43.82
N SER A 35 -1.14 -9.43 -44.48
CA SER A 35 -2.45 -9.42 -43.80
C SER A 35 -2.64 -10.66 -42.92
N LYS A 36 -2.32 -11.86 -43.44
CA LYS A 36 -2.41 -13.11 -42.65
C LYS A 36 -1.44 -13.15 -41.47
N ILE A 37 -0.25 -12.57 -41.61
CA ILE A 37 0.74 -12.50 -40.52
C ILE A 37 0.29 -11.53 -39.43
N VAL A 38 -0.25 -10.37 -39.81
CA VAL A 38 -0.77 -9.38 -38.86
C VAL A 38 -1.94 -9.97 -38.07
N GLU A 39 -2.92 -10.54 -38.76
CA GLU A 39 -4.08 -11.19 -38.12
C GLU A 39 -3.68 -12.35 -37.19
N ALA A 40 -2.75 -13.21 -37.63
CA ALA A 40 -2.23 -14.29 -36.79
C ALA A 40 -1.42 -13.78 -35.58
N SER A 41 -0.76 -12.62 -35.71
CA SER A 41 -0.03 -11.99 -34.61
C SER A 41 -0.98 -11.37 -33.60
N ASP A 42 -2.02 -10.67 -34.07
CA ASP A 42 -3.07 -10.07 -33.22
C ASP A 42 -3.83 -11.15 -32.45
N LEU A 43 -4.18 -12.26 -33.11
CA LEU A 43 -4.84 -13.40 -32.47
C LEU A 43 -3.97 -14.03 -31.37
N ARG A 44 -2.65 -14.15 -31.58
CA ARG A 44 -1.71 -14.63 -30.56
C ARG A 44 -1.61 -13.69 -29.36
N ILE A 45 -1.61 -12.38 -29.60
CA ILE A 45 -1.56 -11.37 -28.53
C ILE A 45 -2.82 -11.45 -27.68
N VAL A 46 -4.00 -11.45 -28.30
CA VAL A 46 -5.30 -11.56 -27.59
C VAL A 46 -5.37 -12.85 -26.77
N ASN A 47 -4.99 -13.99 -27.34
CA ASN A 47 -5.01 -15.27 -26.62
C ASN A 47 -4.05 -15.30 -25.43
N THR A 48 -2.90 -14.63 -25.54
CA THR A 48 -1.92 -14.50 -24.44
C THR A 48 -2.47 -13.62 -23.32
N MET A 49 -3.10 -12.48 -23.65
CA MET A 49 -3.73 -11.60 -22.66
C MET A 49 -4.91 -12.28 -21.95
N ALA A 50 -5.78 -12.96 -22.71
CA ALA A 50 -6.89 -13.73 -22.15
C ALA A 50 -6.41 -14.86 -21.22
N SER A 51 -5.33 -15.55 -21.60
CA SER A 51 -4.71 -16.57 -20.76
C SER A 51 -4.15 -15.98 -19.45
N ALA A 52 -3.49 -14.81 -19.52
CA ALA A 52 -2.98 -14.11 -18.34
C ALA A 52 -4.12 -13.64 -17.42
N ALA A 53 -5.18 -13.04 -17.96
CA ALA A 53 -6.36 -12.63 -17.21
C ALA A 53 -7.01 -13.82 -16.49
N LYS A 54 -7.11 -14.98 -17.15
CA LYS A 54 -7.62 -16.22 -16.55
C LYS A 54 -6.74 -16.74 -15.41
N VAL A 55 -5.42 -16.58 -15.50
CA VAL A 55 -4.50 -16.91 -14.39
C VAL A 55 -4.70 -15.95 -13.21
N ARG A 56 -4.77 -14.64 -13.46
CA ARG A 56 -5.04 -13.65 -12.41
C ARG A 56 -6.38 -13.89 -11.71
N SER A 57 -7.43 -14.19 -12.47
CA SER A 57 -8.77 -14.48 -11.94
C SER A 57 -8.75 -15.67 -10.99
N ARG A 58 -8.10 -16.79 -11.38
CA ARG A 58 -7.92 -17.95 -10.50
C ARG A 58 -7.12 -17.63 -9.24
N LYS A 59 -6.04 -16.86 -9.37
CA LYS A 59 -5.23 -16.43 -8.22
C LYS A 59 -6.02 -15.54 -7.27
N LEU A 60 -6.82 -14.62 -7.81
CA LEU A 60 -7.70 -13.76 -7.04
C LEU A 60 -8.76 -14.56 -6.28
N ALA A 61 -9.38 -15.56 -6.92
CA ALA A 61 -10.34 -16.45 -6.26
C ALA A 61 -9.69 -17.20 -5.08
N ALA A 62 -8.54 -17.84 -5.31
CA ALA A 62 -7.81 -18.55 -4.26
C ALA A 62 -7.39 -17.61 -3.10
N ASN A 63 -6.96 -16.39 -3.41
CA ASN A 63 -6.61 -15.41 -2.39
C ASN A 63 -7.85 -14.94 -1.59
N LYS A 64 -9.01 -14.81 -2.22
CA LYS A 64 -10.28 -14.49 -1.51
C LYS A 64 -10.65 -15.60 -0.54
N ASP A 65 -10.56 -16.86 -0.96
CA ASP A 65 -10.83 -18.01 -0.08
C ASP A 65 -9.87 -18.03 1.11
N ARG A 66 -8.57 -17.84 0.84
CA ARG A 66 -7.54 -17.77 1.88
C ARG A 66 -7.75 -16.58 2.82
N LEU A 67 -8.16 -15.42 2.30
CA LEU A 67 -8.45 -14.24 3.11
C LEU A 67 -9.64 -14.49 4.05
N ASN A 68 -10.69 -15.16 3.57
CA ASN A 68 -11.82 -15.55 4.40
C ASN A 68 -11.39 -16.44 5.57
N GLN A 69 -10.55 -17.44 5.28
CA GLN A 69 -10.01 -18.34 6.30
C GLN A 69 -9.19 -17.57 7.35
N LEU A 70 -8.21 -16.76 6.91
CA LEU A 70 -7.35 -16.00 7.82
C LEU A 70 -8.15 -15.00 8.69
N LEU A 71 -9.20 -14.41 8.12
CA LEU A 71 -10.10 -13.53 8.86
C LEU A 71 -10.94 -14.26 9.91
N ALA A 72 -11.33 -15.51 9.66
CA ALA A 72 -12.04 -16.34 10.63
C ALA A 72 -11.10 -16.76 11.77
N GLU A 73 -9.90 -17.24 11.43
CA GLU A 73 -8.84 -17.57 12.40
C GLU A 73 -8.47 -16.34 13.27
N LEU A 74 -8.38 -15.15 12.68
CA LEU A 74 -8.13 -13.91 13.44
C LEU A 74 -9.25 -13.61 14.43
N GLU A 75 -10.51 -13.87 14.05
CA GLU A 75 -11.66 -13.66 14.94
C GLU A 75 -11.68 -14.66 16.10
N GLU A 76 -11.32 -15.92 15.84
CA GLU A 76 -11.16 -16.96 16.86
C GLU A 76 -10.04 -16.61 17.85
N LEU A 77 -8.85 -16.23 17.37
CA LEU A 77 -7.75 -15.77 18.22
C LEU A 77 -8.14 -14.56 19.09
N CYS A 78 -8.98 -13.65 18.56
CA CYS A 78 -9.51 -12.53 19.32
C CYS A 78 -10.53 -12.93 20.40
N LEU A 79 -11.14 -14.11 20.30
CA LEU A 79 -12.10 -14.62 21.28
C LEU A 79 -11.42 -15.48 22.35
N GLU A 80 -10.40 -16.25 21.97
CA GLU A 80 -9.75 -17.27 22.82
C GLU A 80 -8.62 -16.73 23.73
N SER A 81 -8.51 -15.39 23.89
CA SER A 81 -7.44 -14.75 24.67
C SER A 81 -6.02 -15.09 24.19
N ALA A 82 -5.84 -15.20 22.87
CA ALA A 82 -4.54 -15.54 22.25
C ALA A 82 -3.42 -14.56 22.63
N ASP A 83 -2.17 -15.04 22.56
CA ASP A 83 -0.99 -14.20 22.77
C ASP A 83 -1.03 -13.01 21.79
N VAL A 84 -0.80 -11.80 22.32
CA VAL A 84 -0.67 -10.56 21.55
C VAL A 84 0.27 -10.73 20.36
N ARG A 85 1.33 -11.53 20.49
CA ARG A 85 2.24 -11.83 19.37
C ARG A 85 1.56 -12.61 18.24
N GLU A 86 0.78 -13.62 18.58
CA GLU A 86 0.06 -14.46 17.61
C GLU A 86 -1.00 -13.65 16.86
N ILE A 87 -1.73 -12.79 17.57
CA ILE A 87 -2.69 -11.86 16.96
C ILE A 87 -1.97 -10.91 15.98
N LYS A 88 -0.80 -10.37 16.35
CA LYS A 88 0.00 -9.49 15.45
C LYS A 88 0.49 -10.23 14.21
N GLU A 89 0.98 -11.45 14.37
CA GLU A 89 1.44 -12.29 13.25
C GLU A 89 0.27 -12.59 12.30
N GLN A 90 -0.91 -12.96 12.83
CA GLN A 90 -2.10 -13.24 12.04
C GLN A 90 -2.63 -12.00 11.29
N ILE A 91 -2.62 -10.81 11.92
CA ILE A 91 -2.94 -9.55 11.25
C ILE A 91 -2.00 -9.33 10.06
N SER A 92 -0.69 -9.54 10.25
CA SER A 92 0.32 -9.34 9.21
C SER A 92 0.14 -10.29 8.02
N LEU A 93 -0.17 -11.57 8.29
CA LEU A 93 -0.51 -12.57 7.27
C LEU A 93 -1.76 -12.16 6.47
N THR A 94 -2.80 -11.73 7.17
CA THR A 94 -4.07 -11.29 6.58
C THR A 94 -3.87 -10.05 5.71
N GLU A 95 -3.10 -9.06 6.18
CA GLU A 95 -2.74 -7.84 5.44
C GLU A 95 -2.03 -8.15 4.13
N LYS A 96 -1.04 -9.03 4.17
CA LYS A 96 -0.28 -9.42 2.98
C LYS A 96 -1.21 -9.97 1.89
N ILE A 97 -2.07 -10.93 2.24
CA ILE A 97 -3.00 -11.55 1.27
C ILE A 97 -4.04 -10.52 0.80
N TYR A 98 -4.51 -9.64 1.68
CA TYR A 98 -5.41 -8.56 1.30
C TYR A 98 -4.78 -7.63 0.24
N HIS A 99 -3.53 -7.19 0.44
CA HIS A 99 -2.84 -6.32 -0.52
C HIS A 99 -2.54 -7.03 -1.85
N GLU A 100 -2.15 -8.30 -1.83
CA GLU A 100 -1.97 -9.09 -3.05
C GLU A 100 -3.29 -9.25 -3.82
N SER A 101 -4.41 -9.45 -3.11
CA SER A 101 -5.74 -9.53 -3.71
C SER A 101 -6.16 -8.20 -4.33
N ASP A 102 -5.87 -7.09 -3.64
CA ASP A 102 -6.21 -5.75 -4.07
C ASP A 102 -5.49 -5.36 -5.37
N ALA A 103 -4.21 -5.72 -5.49
CA ALA A 103 -3.43 -5.54 -6.70
C ALA A 103 -3.99 -6.33 -7.89
N LEU A 104 -4.28 -7.63 -7.68
CA LEU A 104 -4.85 -8.50 -8.72
C LEU A 104 -6.24 -8.03 -9.18
N GLN A 105 -7.08 -7.60 -8.23
CA GLN A 105 -8.40 -7.05 -8.51
C GLN A 105 -8.30 -5.73 -9.30
N GLY A 106 -7.32 -4.89 -8.99
CA GLY A 106 -7.05 -3.63 -9.71
C GLY A 106 -6.66 -3.85 -11.17
N GLU A 107 -5.85 -4.88 -11.45
CA GLU A 107 -5.50 -5.25 -12.83
C GLU A 107 -6.71 -5.80 -13.61
N LEU A 108 -7.52 -6.65 -12.98
CA LEU A 108 -8.68 -7.28 -13.65
C LEU A 108 -9.81 -6.30 -13.94
N VAL A 109 -10.05 -5.32 -13.05
CA VAL A 109 -11.12 -4.31 -13.23
C VAL A 109 -10.95 -3.51 -14.53
N LEU A 110 -9.74 -3.37 -15.05
CA LEU A 110 -9.50 -2.69 -16.33
C LEU A 110 -10.12 -3.44 -17.52
N ASP A 111 -10.20 -4.76 -17.43
CA ASP A 111 -10.67 -5.66 -18.50
C ASP A 111 -12.18 -5.94 -18.42
N LEU A 112 -12.86 -5.52 -17.34
CA LEU A 112 -14.30 -5.76 -17.12
C LEU A 112 -15.18 -4.68 -17.77
N ASP A 113 -16.36 -5.09 -18.21
CA ASP A 113 -17.42 -4.17 -18.65
C ASP A 113 -18.02 -3.37 -17.47
N GLY A 114 -18.95 -2.46 -17.76
CA GLY A 114 -19.50 -1.55 -16.75
C GLY A 114 -20.24 -2.24 -15.60
N GLU A 115 -21.02 -3.28 -15.89
CA GLU A 115 -21.83 -3.99 -14.88
C GLU A 115 -20.95 -4.91 -14.04
N GLU A 116 -20.08 -5.69 -14.70
CA GLU A 116 -19.12 -6.58 -14.04
C GLU A 116 -18.14 -5.78 -13.15
N ARG A 117 -17.71 -4.61 -13.64
CA ARG A 117 -16.87 -3.68 -12.89
C ARG A 117 -17.58 -3.17 -11.64
N GLN A 118 -18.83 -2.77 -11.75
CA GLN A 118 -19.59 -2.25 -10.60
C GLN A 118 -19.79 -3.34 -9.53
N SER A 119 -20.16 -4.56 -9.95
CA SER A 119 -20.26 -5.71 -9.06
C SER A 119 -18.94 -6.00 -8.34
N ALA A 120 -17.81 -5.98 -9.06
CA ALA A 120 -16.48 -6.15 -8.50
C ALA A 120 -16.10 -5.04 -7.49
N ILE A 121 -16.52 -3.79 -7.73
CA ILE A 121 -16.29 -2.66 -6.81
C ILE A 121 -17.09 -2.81 -5.53
N GLU A 122 -18.35 -3.20 -5.63
CA GLU A 122 -19.23 -3.43 -4.48
C GLU A 122 -18.74 -4.56 -3.61
N ASP A 123 -18.40 -5.70 -4.23
CA ASP A 123 -17.82 -6.82 -3.51
C ASP A 123 -16.54 -6.42 -2.82
N ARG A 124 -15.61 -5.76 -3.53
CA ARG A 124 -14.39 -5.22 -2.91
C ARG A 124 -14.73 -4.33 -1.72
N SER A 125 -15.74 -3.48 -1.82
CA SER A 125 -16.17 -2.59 -0.73
C SER A 125 -16.66 -3.35 0.50
N LYS A 126 -17.43 -4.43 0.32
CA LYS A 126 -17.84 -5.34 1.41
C LYS A 126 -16.61 -5.93 2.11
N TRP A 127 -15.65 -6.44 1.32
CA TRP A 127 -14.39 -7.00 1.83
C TRP A 127 -13.55 -5.99 2.60
N ARG A 128 -13.40 -4.76 2.07
CA ARG A 128 -12.67 -3.68 2.77
C ARG A 128 -13.30 -3.34 4.11
N LYS A 129 -14.63 -3.37 4.20
CA LYS A 129 -15.36 -3.13 5.46
C LYS A 129 -15.07 -4.25 6.46
N LEU A 130 -15.21 -5.50 6.05
CA LEU A 130 -15.00 -6.68 6.91
C LEU A 130 -13.57 -6.75 7.45
N PHE A 131 -12.59 -6.59 6.57
CA PHE A 131 -11.17 -6.60 6.95
C PHE A 131 -10.86 -5.50 7.98
N ARG A 132 -11.31 -4.26 7.72
CA ARG A 132 -11.09 -3.13 8.66
C ARG A 132 -11.71 -3.40 10.03
N GLN A 133 -12.93 -3.92 10.06
CA GLN A 133 -13.63 -4.21 11.31
C GLN A 133 -12.90 -5.26 12.15
N ARG A 134 -12.49 -6.37 11.54
CA ARG A 134 -11.78 -7.43 12.27
C ARG A 134 -10.40 -6.98 12.71
N LYS A 135 -9.65 -6.31 11.84
CA LYS A 135 -8.36 -5.73 12.19
C LYS A 135 -8.48 -4.73 13.35
N SER A 136 -9.46 -3.82 13.33
CA SER A 136 -9.63 -2.86 14.41
C SER A 136 -9.95 -3.52 15.75
N ARG A 137 -10.76 -4.59 15.74
CA ARG A 137 -11.06 -5.36 16.95
C ARG A 137 -9.79 -6.02 17.51
N ALA A 138 -9.02 -6.68 16.64
CA ALA A 138 -7.77 -7.31 17.02
C ALA A 138 -6.75 -6.28 17.58
N CYS A 139 -6.63 -5.12 16.94
CA CYS A 139 -5.80 -4.03 17.44
C CYS A 139 -6.26 -3.52 18.80
N ALA A 140 -7.57 -3.38 19.05
CA ALA A 140 -8.08 -2.94 20.35
C ALA A 140 -7.66 -3.90 21.47
N ILE A 141 -7.76 -5.21 21.24
CA ILE A 141 -7.33 -6.25 22.20
C ILE A 141 -5.82 -6.14 22.49
N ILE A 142 -5.02 -5.90 21.45
CA ILE A 142 -3.57 -5.69 21.60
C ILE A 142 -3.30 -4.47 22.49
N GLU A 143 -4.00 -3.35 22.28
CA GLU A 143 -3.83 -2.13 23.08
C GLU A 143 -4.28 -2.32 24.54
N GLU A 144 -5.40 -3.00 24.78
CA GLU A 144 -5.88 -3.34 26.12
C GLU A 144 -4.86 -4.21 26.88
N ALA A 145 -4.27 -5.20 26.21
CA ALA A 145 -3.24 -6.06 26.78
C ALA A 145 -1.92 -5.31 27.10
N HIS A 146 -1.63 -4.20 26.42
CA HIS A 146 -0.53 -3.30 26.79
C HIS A 146 -0.91 -2.39 27.98
N GLY A 147 -2.14 -1.88 28.02
CA GLY A 147 -2.64 -0.99 29.08
C GLY A 147 -2.80 -1.69 30.44
N ASN A 148 -3.18 -2.97 30.46
CA ASN A 148 -3.39 -3.72 31.70
C ASN A 148 -2.07 -4.17 32.38
N ARG A 149 -0.92 -3.97 31.74
CA ARG A 149 0.41 -4.37 32.24
C ARG A 149 1.08 -3.29 33.13
N GLY A 150 0.38 -2.19 33.41
CA GLY A 150 0.94 -0.99 34.05
C GLY A 150 0.24 -0.50 35.33
N MET A 151 -0.52 -1.33 36.05
CA MET A 151 -1.14 -0.93 37.31
C MET A 151 -0.97 -2.01 38.39
N GLY A 152 0.27 -2.15 38.87
CA GLY A 152 0.59 -2.79 40.15
C GLY A 152 0.89 -1.69 41.18
N ILE A 153 0.11 -1.67 42.25
CA ILE A 153 0.14 -0.71 43.36
C ILE A 153 1.35 -1.01 44.26
N ASP A 154 2.10 0.01 44.70
CA ASP A 154 2.76 -0.01 46.00
C ASP A 154 2.45 1.27 46.76
N SER A 155 1.95 1.08 47.97
CA SER A 155 1.52 2.08 48.93
C SER A 155 2.62 2.28 49.98
N ASP A 156 2.78 3.53 50.38
CA ASP A 156 3.30 4.04 51.65
C ASP A 156 4.80 4.41 51.82
N ASP A 157 4.92 5.60 52.40
CA ASP A 157 5.98 6.19 53.22
C ASP A 157 7.44 6.32 52.71
N SER A 158 7.84 7.56 52.39
CA SER A 158 8.69 8.33 53.31
C SER A 158 8.95 9.74 52.78
N CYS A 159 8.71 10.72 53.65
CA CYS A 159 9.08 12.12 53.49
C CYS A 159 10.51 12.27 52.96
N ARG A 160 10.66 12.79 51.74
CA ARG A 160 11.89 13.47 51.33
C ARG A 160 11.57 14.85 50.76
N PRO A 161 12.35 15.87 51.13
CA PRO A 161 12.01 17.24 50.83
C PRO A 161 12.01 17.43 49.33
N ALA A 162 11.00 18.11 48.81
CA ALA A 162 11.01 18.67 47.47
C ALA A 162 12.24 19.58 47.35
N VAL A 163 13.35 19.01 46.88
CA VAL A 163 14.45 19.78 46.33
C VAL A 163 13.88 20.42 45.10
N ARG A 164 13.66 21.73 45.18
CA ARG A 164 13.43 22.61 44.04
C ARG A 164 14.49 22.29 42.97
N ALA A 165 14.11 21.51 41.96
CA ALA A 165 14.79 21.49 40.68
C ALA A 165 13.96 22.38 39.77
N GLY A 166 14.61 23.43 39.28
CA GLY A 166 13.99 24.66 38.83
C GLY A 166 12.91 24.50 37.77
N ASN A 167 12.07 25.52 37.72
CA ASN A 167 11.37 25.97 36.53
C ASN A 167 12.42 26.21 35.43
N GLY A 168 12.87 25.14 34.78
CA GLY A 168 13.71 25.18 33.60
C GLY A 168 12.86 25.63 32.44
N ARG A 169 12.62 26.94 32.37
CA ARG A 169 12.19 27.61 31.15
C ARG A 169 13.02 27.00 30.01
N LEU A 170 12.35 26.34 29.05
CA LEU A 170 13.03 25.82 27.86
C LEU A 170 13.93 26.93 27.32
N PRO A 171 15.15 26.64 26.85
CA PRO A 171 15.97 27.62 26.17
C PRO A 171 15.07 28.32 25.15
N GLU A 172 15.05 29.65 25.17
CA GLU A 172 14.29 30.44 24.21
C GLU A 172 14.90 30.17 22.82
N MET A 173 14.40 29.10 22.20
CA MET A 173 14.92 28.57 20.96
C MET A 173 14.34 29.45 19.87
N LYS A 174 15.21 30.09 19.09
CA LYS A 174 14.79 30.89 17.94
C LYS A 174 14.22 29.94 16.90
N LEU A 175 12.95 29.62 17.04
CA LEU A 175 12.20 28.85 16.06
C LEU A 175 12.27 29.63 14.74
N PRO A 176 12.68 28.99 13.64
CA PRO A 176 12.56 29.62 12.33
C PRO A 176 11.06 29.75 12.03
N GLN A 177 10.57 30.99 11.96
CA GLN A 177 9.21 31.27 11.52
C GLN A 177 9.12 30.94 10.03
N PHE A 178 8.28 29.99 9.66
CA PHE A 178 8.08 29.67 8.26
C PHE A 178 7.22 30.75 7.62
N SER A 179 7.80 31.50 6.67
CA SER A 179 7.11 32.62 6.02
C SER A 179 6.01 32.19 5.03
N GLY A 180 5.78 30.87 4.86
CA GLY A 180 4.89 30.31 3.86
C GLY A 180 5.50 30.23 2.46
N LYS A 181 6.75 30.68 2.26
CA LYS A 181 7.43 30.60 0.97
C LYS A 181 7.98 29.19 0.73
N VAL A 182 7.50 28.55 -0.33
CA VAL A 182 7.86 27.17 -0.71
C VAL A 182 9.38 26.99 -0.91
N LEU A 183 10.09 28.00 -1.40
CA LEU A 183 11.55 27.93 -1.61
C LEU A 183 12.36 27.92 -0.31
N GLU A 184 11.77 28.36 0.81
CA GLU A 184 12.40 28.37 2.14
C GLU A 184 12.13 27.06 2.90
N PHE A 185 11.21 26.22 2.40
CA PHE A 185 10.81 24.96 3.05
C PHE A 185 11.96 23.97 3.26
N PRO A 186 12.91 23.76 2.31
CA PRO A 186 14.02 22.83 2.54
C PRO A 186 14.93 23.28 3.69
N THR A 187 15.21 24.58 3.79
CA THR A 187 16.04 25.16 4.86
C THR A 187 15.30 25.12 6.20
N PHE A 188 14.00 25.42 6.19
CA PHE A 188 13.14 25.30 7.37
C PHE A 188 13.08 23.86 7.88
N TRP A 189 12.83 22.88 6.99
CA TRP A 189 12.70 21.48 7.36
C TRP A 189 14.00 20.92 7.93
N ALA A 190 15.16 21.23 7.34
CA ALA A 190 16.45 20.80 7.86
C ALA A 190 16.72 21.31 9.28
N GLN A 191 16.30 22.56 9.59
CA GLN A 191 16.44 23.13 10.93
C GLN A 191 15.42 22.55 11.92
N PHE A 192 14.17 22.37 11.48
CA PHE A 192 13.13 21.71 12.28
C PHE A 192 13.52 20.27 12.64
N GLU A 193 14.06 19.53 11.67
CA GLU A 193 14.49 18.15 11.85
C GLU A 193 15.64 18.04 12.86
N ALA A 194 16.66 18.89 12.72
CA ALA A 194 17.81 18.93 13.60
C ALA A 194 17.48 19.36 15.05
N ASN A 195 16.53 20.29 15.23
CA ASN A 195 16.24 20.88 16.54
C ASN A 195 15.04 20.26 17.26
N ILE A 196 14.09 19.66 16.53
CA ILE A 196 12.80 19.18 17.06
C ILE A 196 12.58 17.71 16.72
N HIS A 197 12.73 17.29 15.46
CA HIS A 197 12.37 15.92 15.06
C HIS A 197 13.30 14.85 15.68
N ASN A 198 14.62 15.09 15.65
CA ASN A 198 15.63 14.15 16.15
C ASN A 198 15.74 14.08 17.68
N ARG A 199 15.03 14.96 18.41
CA ARG A 199 15.00 14.97 19.86
C ARG A 199 14.08 13.89 20.40
N SER A 200 14.63 12.93 21.15
CA SER A 200 13.90 11.84 21.77
C SER A 200 13.20 12.24 23.08
N ASP A 201 13.51 13.42 23.61
CA ASP A 201 12.93 13.98 24.83
C ASP A 201 11.61 14.74 24.60
N LEU A 202 11.21 14.93 23.33
CA LEU A 202 9.93 15.50 22.95
C LEU A 202 9.02 14.41 22.41
N ASP A 203 7.79 14.34 22.90
CA ASP A 203 6.77 13.46 22.34
C ASP A 203 6.25 14.01 21.00
N ALA A 204 5.60 13.16 20.20
CA ALA A 204 5.14 13.52 18.87
C ALA A 204 4.14 14.69 18.87
N ALA A 205 3.22 14.76 19.83
CA ALA A 205 2.20 15.82 19.89
C ALA A 205 2.83 17.19 20.18
N THR A 206 3.80 17.22 21.10
CA THR A 206 4.59 18.43 21.37
C THR A 206 5.36 18.88 20.12
N LYS A 207 5.96 17.94 19.36
CA LYS A 207 6.65 18.26 18.08
C LYS A 207 5.71 18.89 17.05
N PHE A 208 4.47 18.41 16.93
CA PHE A 208 3.50 18.95 15.96
C PHE A 208 3.03 20.36 16.31
N THR A 209 3.05 20.75 17.58
CA THR A 209 2.65 22.11 18.00
C THR A 209 3.54 23.18 17.35
N TYR A 210 4.80 22.85 17.04
CA TYR A 210 5.75 23.74 16.39
C TYR A 210 5.57 23.88 14.87
N LEU A 211 4.69 23.10 14.25
CA LEU A 211 4.36 23.19 12.82
C LEU A 211 3.09 24.03 12.57
N ILE A 212 2.39 24.45 13.63
CA ILE A 212 1.08 25.11 13.55
C ILE A 212 1.19 26.62 13.86
N CYS A 213 2.38 27.12 14.26
CA CYS A 213 2.67 28.55 14.45
C CYS A 213 3.40 29.15 13.25
#